data_AF-A0AAV6RJL6-F1
#
_entry.id   AF-A0AAV6RJL6-F1
#
_cell.length_a   1.000
_cell.length_b   1.000
_cell.length_c   1.000
_cell.angle_alpha   90.00
_cell.angle_beta   90.00
_cell.angle_gamma   90.00
#
_symmetry.space_group_name_H-M   'P 1'
#
loop_
_entity.id
_entity.type
_entity.pdbx_description
1 polymer ?
#
loop_
_entity_poly.entity_id
_entity_poly.type
_entity_poly.pdbx_seq_one_letter_code
_entity_poly.pdbx_strand_id
1 'polypeptide(L)'
;MAGQVTHHEAPVSFPYRFYSCIRHTEVKSQLVFIRDSLSLISDLYHHDNISSVPWETNLTHRFLIDTNSMIDGLNTCVSMQKQADTRLKKYYKRLIRRTVYCTGGSSDSWQTLIRETKLHLDQLQLLVSSIRHPSAAAKRRRCSPHTH
;
A
#
# COMPACT_ATOMS: atom_id res chain seq x y z
N MET A 1 -1.11 20.33 8.38
CA MET A 1 -2.19 21.34 8.38
C MET A 1 -3.38 20.77 7.65
N ALA A 2 -4.52 20.63 8.32
CA ALA A 2 -5.74 20.04 7.77
C ALA A 2 -6.84 21.11 7.75
N GLY A 3 -7.04 21.73 6.59
CA GLY A 3 -8.24 22.52 6.30
C GLY A 3 -9.39 21.58 5.92
N GLN A 4 -10.60 21.97 6.30
CA GLN A 4 -11.92 21.34 6.07
C GLN A 4 -11.92 20.03 5.25
N VAL A 5 -12.20 18.93 5.93
CA VAL A 5 -12.40 17.61 5.32
C VAL A 5 -13.76 17.60 4.62
N THR A 6 -13.81 17.98 3.34
CA THR A 6 -14.88 17.50 2.46
C THR A 6 -14.78 15.98 2.43
N HIS A 7 -15.84 15.30 2.85
CA HIS A 7 -15.91 13.84 2.99
C HIS A 7 -16.04 13.18 1.60
N HIS A 8 -15.07 13.44 0.72
CA HIS A 8 -14.99 12.76 -0.56
C HIS A 8 -14.39 11.37 -0.32
N GLU A 9 -15.27 10.37 -0.25
CA GLU A 9 -14.87 8.97 -0.21
C GLU A 9 -14.10 8.61 -1.47
N ALA A 10 -13.10 7.74 -1.32
CA ALA A 10 -12.32 7.29 -2.46
C ALA A 10 -13.22 6.55 -3.46
N PRO A 11 -13.08 6.80 -4.78
CA PRO A 11 -13.91 6.16 -5.82
C PRO A 11 -13.61 4.66 -5.97
N VAL A 12 -12.62 4.13 -5.24
CA VAL A 12 -12.24 2.72 -5.23
C VAL A 12 -12.25 2.25 -3.78
N SER A 13 -13.02 1.20 -3.49
CA SER A 13 -13.08 0.62 -2.14
C SER A 13 -11.73 0.07 -1.71
N PHE A 14 -11.35 0.37 -0.46
CA PHE A 14 -10.12 -0.12 0.14
C PHE A 14 -10.05 -1.66 0.16
N PRO A 15 -8.90 -2.29 -0.13
CA PRO A 15 -8.85 -3.71 -0.43
C PRO A 15 -8.57 -4.54 0.83
N TYR A 16 -9.44 -4.43 1.84
CA TYR A 16 -9.29 -5.14 3.12
C TYR A 16 -9.07 -6.64 2.98
N ARG A 17 -9.61 -7.27 1.93
CA ARG A 17 -9.43 -8.70 1.67
C ARG A 17 -7.95 -9.08 1.46
N PHE A 18 -7.14 -8.24 0.80
CA PHE A 18 -5.71 -8.55 0.64
C PHE A 18 -4.99 -8.58 1.98
N TYR A 19 -5.23 -7.57 2.83
CA TYR A 19 -4.66 -7.48 4.17
C TYR A 19 -5.13 -8.61 5.09
N SER A 20 -6.41 -8.97 5.03
CA SER A 20 -6.94 -10.10 5.79
C SER A 20 -6.32 -11.42 5.35
N CYS A 21 -6.19 -11.67 4.05
CA CYS A 21 -5.60 -12.91 3.54
C CYS A 21 -4.12 -13.03 3.90
N ILE A 22 -3.34 -11.98 3.66
CA ILE A 22 -1.88 -12.04 3.82
C ILE A 22 -1.47 -12.25 5.28
N ARG A 23 -2.22 -11.71 6.24
CA ARG A 23 -2.00 -11.89 7.69
C ARG A 23 -1.91 -13.35 8.13
N HIS A 24 -2.52 -14.27 7.38
CA HIS A 24 -2.54 -15.69 7.70
C HIS A 24 -1.58 -16.54 6.84
N THR A 25 -0.73 -15.89 6.03
CA THR A 25 0.28 -16.57 5.20
C THR A 25 1.64 -16.66 5.90
N GLU A 26 2.60 -17.36 5.29
CA GLU A 26 3.98 -17.41 5.79
C GLU A 26 4.63 -16.03 5.86
N VAL A 27 5.52 -15.82 6.83
CA VAL A 27 6.24 -14.55 7.03
C VAL A 27 6.93 -14.07 5.75
N LYS A 28 7.54 -14.97 4.98
CA LYS A 28 8.17 -14.61 3.69
C LYS A 28 7.16 -14.02 2.70
N SER A 29 5.95 -14.58 2.62
CA SER A 29 4.88 -14.05 1.77
C SER A 29 4.37 -12.70 2.27
N GLN A 30 4.27 -12.52 3.59
CA GLN A 30 3.92 -11.24 4.19
C GLN A 30 4.95 -10.15 3.87
N LEU A 31 6.25 -10.47 3.97
CA LEU A 31 7.33 -9.54 3.63
C LEU A 31 7.33 -9.16 2.14
N VAL A 32 7.10 -10.12 1.22
CA VAL A 32 6.93 -9.84 -0.22
C VAL A 32 5.73 -8.92 -0.45
N PHE A 33 4.62 -9.16 0.23
CA PHE A 33 3.44 -8.29 0.13
C PHE A 33 3.70 -6.87 0.64
N ILE A 34 4.43 -6.72 1.75
CA ILE A 34 4.78 -5.39 2.30
C ILE A 34 5.67 -4.65 1.28
N ARG A 35 6.73 -5.29 0.80
CA ARG A 35 7.65 -4.72 -0.19
C ARG A 35 6.89 -4.25 -1.42
N ASP A 36 6.08 -5.11 -2.01
CA ASP A 36 5.39 -4.80 -3.26
C ASP A 36 4.31 -3.74 -3.07
N SER A 37 3.67 -3.71 -1.89
CA SER A 37 2.75 -2.62 -1.55
C SER A 37 3.48 -1.28 -1.47
N LEU A 38 4.66 -1.23 -0.83
CA LEU A 38 5.47 -0.01 -0.76
C LEU A 38 5.94 0.44 -2.15
N SER A 39 6.37 -0.48 -3.01
CA SER A 39 6.74 -0.16 -4.40
C SER A 39 5.56 0.42 -5.17
N LEU A 40 4.39 -0.22 -5.09
CA LEU A 40 3.18 0.25 -5.77
C LEU A 40 2.69 1.59 -5.22
N ILE A 41 2.85 1.84 -3.92
CA ILE A 41 2.58 3.15 -3.30
C ILE A 41 3.56 4.20 -3.83
N SER A 42 4.85 3.90 -3.89
CA SER A 42 5.88 4.80 -4.44
C SER A 42 5.55 5.20 -5.88
N ASP A 43 5.16 4.23 -6.71
CA ASP A 43 4.69 4.44 -8.08
C ASP A 43 3.49 5.40 -8.17
N LEU A 44 2.66 5.49 -7.12
CA LEU A 44 1.55 6.43 -7.07
C LEU A 44 1.97 7.89 -6.89
N TYR A 45 3.26 8.19 -6.68
CA TYR A 45 3.80 9.54 -6.48
C TYR A 45 4.79 9.96 -7.58
N HIS A 46 5.11 9.04 -8.50
CA HIS A 46 5.87 9.37 -9.71
C HIS A 46 4.92 9.98 -10.75
N HIS A 47 4.90 11.32 -10.83
CA HIS A 47 4.04 12.06 -11.76
C HIS A 47 4.84 12.98 -12.65
N ASP A 48 4.82 12.67 -13.94
CA ASP A 48 5.17 13.63 -14.97
C ASP A 48 3.93 14.50 -15.25
N ASN A 49 3.93 15.75 -14.80
CA ASN A 49 3.10 16.84 -15.35
C ASN A 49 1.56 16.76 -15.19
N ILE A 50 1.01 15.95 -14.29
CA ILE A 50 -0.48 15.81 -14.14
C ILE A 50 -1.07 16.74 -13.07
N SER A 51 -0.24 17.27 -12.16
CA SER A 51 -0.69 18.21 -11.14
C SER A 51 -0.38 19.65 -11.53
N SER A 52 -1.39 20.51 -11.56
CA SER A 52 -1.25 21.98 -11.60
C SER A 52 -0.88 22.58 -10.24
N VAL A 53 -0.99 21.79 -9.16
CA VAL A 53 -0.63 22.19 -7.79
C VAL A 53 0.82 21.76 -7.53
N PRO A 54 1.70 22.66 -7.03
CA PRO A 54 3.02 22.30 -6.55
C PRO A 54 2.86 21.61 -5.19
N TRP A 55 2.47 20.33 -5.21
CA TRP A 55 2.57 19.48 -4.02
C TRP A 55 4.00 19.54 -3.56
N GLU A 56 4.23 19.90 -2.29
CA GLU A 56 5.55 20.17 -1.73
C GLU A 56 6.58 19.14 -2.20
N THR A 57 7.33 19.50 -3.25
CA THR A 57 8.20 18.56 -3.96
C THR A 57 9.21 17.95 -3.01
N ASN A 58 9.64 18.73 -2.01
CA ASN A 58 10.51 18.30 -0.93
C ASN A 58 9.90 17.22 -0.03
N LEU A 59 8.61 17.34 0.33
CA LEU A 59 7.93 16.32 1.15
C LEU A 59 7.71 15.03 0.36
N THR A 60 7.28 15.15 -0.90
CA THR A 60 7.10 14.00 -1.79
C THR A 60 8.42 13.29 -2.03
N HIS A 61 9.49 14.05 -2.30
CA HIS A 61 10.84 13.51 -2.48
C HIS A 61 11.34 12.79 -1.23
N ARG A 62 11.16 13.39 -0.05
CA ARG A 62 11.54 12.74 1.22
C ARG A 62 10.76 11.45 1.46
N PHE A 63 9.45 11.49 1.24
CA PHE A 63 8.60 10.30 1.34
C PHE A 63 9.07 9.17 0.39
N LEU A 64 9.43 9.50 -0.85
CA LEU A 64 9.95 8.53 -1.82
C LEU A 64 11.32 7.96 -1.37
N ILE A 65 12.22 8.79 -0.85
CA ILE A 65 13.51 8.33 -0.30
C ILE A 65 13.28 7.33 0.84
N ASP A 66 12.46 7.71 1.82
CA ASP A 66 12.18 6.87 2.99
C ASP A 66 11.53 5.55 2.57
N THR A 67 10.60 5.60 1.61
CA THR A 67 9.91 4.41 1.05
C THR A 67 10.87 3.50 0.31
N ASN A 68 11.76 4.05 -0.52
CA ASN A 68 12.77 3.27 -1.25
C ASN A 68 13.76 2.60 -0.29
N SER A 69 14.20 3.30 0.77
CA SER A 69 15.05 2.70 1.80
C SER A 69 14.38 1.51 2.49
N MET A 70 13.08 1.59 2.79
CA MET A 70 12.32 0.46 3.33
C MET A 70 12.25 -0.72 2.35
N ILE A 71 12.04 -0.45 1.05
CA ILE A 71 12.01 -1.47 -0.01
C ILE A 71 13.37 -2.17 -0.12
N ASP A 72 14.46 -1.40 -0.12
CA ASP A 72 15.83 -1.93 -0.20
C ASP A 72 16.15 -2.81 1.00
N GLY A 73 15.77 -2.38 2.21
CA GLY A 73 15.87 -3.20 3.42
C GLY A 73 15.12 -4.53 3.28
N LEU A 74 13.90 -4.53 2.74
CA LEU A 74 13.13 -5.75 2.50
C LEU A 74 13.74 -6.64 1.41
N ASN A 75 14.33 -6.07 0.36
CA ASN A 75 15.01 -6.82 -0.70
C ASN A 75 16.18 -7.68 -0.19
N THR A 76 16.80 -7.31 0.93
CA THR A 76 17.80 -8.16 1.60
C THR A 76 17.22 -9.43 2.21
N CYS A 77 15.93 -9.42 2.54
CA CYS A 77 15.25 -10.49 3.28
C CYS A 77 14.41 -11.41 2.37
N VAL A 78 13.95 -10.92 1.21
CA VAL A 78 13.09 -11.66 0.29
C VAL A 78 13.65 -11.68 -1.12
N SER A 79 13.48 -12.80 -1.82
CA SER A 79 13.89 -12.91 -3.22
C SER A 79 13.16 -11.89 -4.09
N MET A 80 13.91 -11.19 -4.96
CA MET A 80 13.37 -10.27 -5.95
C MET A 80 12.51 -10.98 -7.02
N GLN A 81 12.65 -12.30 -7.17
CA GLN A 81 11.88 -13.08 -8.15
C GLN A 81 10.44 -13.36 -7.68
N LYS A 82 10.18 -13.36 -6.37
CA LYS A 82 8.82 -13.53 -5.84
C LYS A 82 8.09 -12.19 -5.90
N GLN A 83 6.92 -12.15 -6.51
CA GLN A 83 6.05 -10.97 -6.54
C GLN A 83 4.71 -11.26 -5.86
N ALA A 84 4.07 -10.20 -5.36
CA ALA A 84 2.74 -10.19 -4.83
C ALA A 84 1.70 -10.40 -5.94
N ASP A 85 0.47 -10.70 -5.52
CA ASP A 85 -0.66 -10.95 -6.41
C ASP A 85 -0.85 -9.80 -7.42
N THR A 86 -0.91 -10.13 -8.71
CA THR A 86 -1.16 -9.17 -9.79
C THR A 86 -2.44 -8.36 -9.60
N ARG A 87 -3.40 -8.87 -8.83
CA ARG A 87 -4.64 -8.16 -8.46
C ARG A 87 -4.36 -6.94 -7.57
N LEU A 88 -3.32 -6.96 -6.75
CA LEU A 88 -2.87 -5.81 -5.95
C LEU A 88 -2.36 -4.70 -6.88
N LYS A 89 -1.53 -5.04 -7.87
CA LYS A 89 -1.07 -4.10 -8.90
C LYS A 89 -2.24 -3.49 -9.67
N LYS A 90 -3.23 -4.30 -10.06
CA LYS A 90 -4.46 -3.81 -10.71
C LYS A 90 -5.26 -2.86 -9.81
N TYR A 91 -5.30 -3.13 -8.51
CA TYR A 91 -5.95 -2.25 -7.54
C TYR A 91 -5.31 -0.85 -7.52
N TYR A 92 -4.00 -0.75 -7.31
CA TYR A 92 -3.31 0.55 -7.24
C TYR A 92 -3.40 1.34 -8.56
N LYS A 93 -3.28 0.65 -9.70
CA LYS A 93 -3.53 1.27 -11.02
C LYS A 93 -4.94 1.85 -11.14
N ARG A 94 -5.95 1.14 -10.61
CA ARG A 94 -7.33 1.60 -10.62
C ARG A 94 -7.53 2.78 -9.66
N LEU A 95 -6.86 2.75 -8.50
CA LEU A 95 -6.91 3.82 -7.50
C LEU A 95 -6.45 5.15 -8.10
N ILE A 96 -5.22 5.23 -8.62
CA ILE A 96 -4.70 6.48 -9.20
C ILE A 96 -5.53 6.96 -10.40
N ARG A 97 -5.94 6.03 -11.26
CA ARG A 97 -6.74 6.38 -12.44
C ARG A 97 -8.09 6.99 -12.06
N ARG A 98 -8.82 6.37 -11.14
CA ARG A 98 -10.16 6.81 -10.74
C ARG A 98 -10.11 8.04 -9.85
N THR A 99 -9.11 8.13 -8.98
CA THR A 99 -9.00 9.23 -8.04
C THR A 99 -8.42 10.46 -8.69
N VAL A 100 -7.29 10.38 -9.40
CA VAL A 100 -6.53 11.54 -9.90
C VAL A 100 -6.75 11.77 -11.40
N TYR A 101 -6.58 10.75 -12.26
CA TYR A 101 -6.61 10.98 -13.71
C TYR A 101 -8.01 11.32 -14.24
N CYS A 102 -9.05 10.63 -13.76
CA CYS A 102 -10.43 10.92 -14.15
C CYS A 102 -10.97 12.25 -13.62
N THR A 103 -10.31 12.85 -12.62
CA THR A 103 -10.73 14.11 -11.98
C THR A 103 -9.87 15.31 -12.40
N GLY A 104 -8.92 15.10 -13.32
CA GLY A 104 -8.03 16.15 -13.82
C GLY A 104 -6.94 16.58 -12.83
N GLY A 105 -6.62 15.75 -11.81
CA GLY A 105 -5.52 16.02 -10.89
C GLY A 105 -5.76 17.20 -9.94
N SER A 106 -7.03 17.47 -9.58
CA SER A 106 -7.40 18.54 -8.65
C SER A 106 -6.78 18.38 -7.25
N SER A 107 -6.73 19.47 -6.48
CA SER A 107 -6.22 19.44 -5.09
C SER A 107 -6.90 18.35 -4.24
N ASP A 108 -8.22 18.28 -4.32
CA ASP A 108 -9.03 17.32 -3.55
C ASP A 108 -8.80 15.87 -3.97
N SER A 109 -8.54 15.62 -5.26
CA SER A 109 -8.23 14.28 -5.76
C SER A 109 -6.93 13.73 -5.16
N TRP A 110 -5.90 14.54 -5.11
CA TRP A 110 -4.62 14.20 -4.48
C TRP A 110 -4.73 14.04 -2.98
N GLN A 111 -5.49 14.91 -2.29
CA GLN A 111 -5.75 14.72 -0.86
C GLN A 111 -6.45 13.39 -0.59
N THR A 112 -7.38 13.00 -1.45
CA THR A 112 -8.05 11.69 -1.38
C THR A 112 -7.04 10.56 -1.56
N LEU A 113 -6.14 10.65 -2.55
CA LEU A 113 -5.07 9.68 -2.75
C LEU A 113 -4.14 9.58 -1.52
N ILE A 114 -3.75 10.72 -0.93
CA ILE A 114 -2.90 10.77 0.27
C ILE A 114 -3.59 10.10 1.46
N ARG A 115 -4.91 10.30 1.64
CA ARG A 115 -5.68 9.62 2.69
C ARG A 115 -5.68 8.10 2.49
N GLU A 116 -5.91 7.63 1.27
CA GLU A 116 -5.85 6.20 0.94
C GLU A 116 -4.45 5.61 1.16
N THR A 117 -3.40 6.32 0.75
CA THR A 117 -2.01 5.92 1.00
C THR A 117 -1.72 5.79 2.49
N LYS A 118 -2.16 6.75 3.31
CA LYS A 118 -2.00 6.66 4.78
C LYS A 118 -2.67 5.42 5.35
N LEU A 119 -3.91 5.14 4.92
CA LEU A 119 -4.63 3.94 5.34
C LEU A 119 -3.88 2.66 4.94
N HIS A 120 -3.28 2.61 3.74
CA HIS A 120 -2.44 1.51 3.32
C HIS A 120 -1.21 1.34 4.22
N LEU A 121 -0.51 2.42 4.54
CA LEU A 121 0.68 2.41 5.41
C LEU A 121 0.33 1.95 6.83
N ASP A 122 -0.80 2.40 7.39
CA ASP A 122 -1.28 1.97 8.71
C ASP A 122 -1.54 0.45 8.73
N GLN A 123 -2.18 -0.09 7.69
CA GLN A 123 -2.40 -1.53 7.58
C GLN A 123 -1.10 -2.33 7.40
N LEU A 124 -0.12 -1.79 6.67
CA LEU A 124 1.21 -2.39 6.56
C LEU A 124 1.94 -2.39 7.91
N GLN A 125 1.84 -1.31 8.68
CA GLN A 125 2.40 -1.26 10.03
C GLN A 125 1.75 -2.29 10.95
N LEU A 126 0.42 -2.45 10.90
CA LEU A 126 -0.28 -3.51 11.64
C LEU A 126 0.16 -4.92 11.24
N LEU A 127 0.47 -5.14 9.95
CA LEU A 127 1.02 -6.40 9.47
C LEU A 127 2.43 -6.62 10.01
N VAL A 128 3.32 -5.63 9.93
CA VAL A 128 4.68 -5.68 10.48
C VAL A 128 4.65 -5.98 11.99
N SER A 129 3.79 -5.30 12.74
CA SER A 129 3.62 -5.54 14.18
C SER A 129 3.19 -6.99 14.47
N SER A 130 2.31 -7.56 13.64
CA SER A 130 1.89 -8.96 13.80
C SER A 130 2.99 -9.98 13.50
N ILE A 131 3.94 -9.63 12.60
CA ILE A 131 5.13 -10.45 12.32
C ILE A 131 6.11 -10.40 13.49
N ARG A 132 6.34 -9.21 14.05
CA ARG A 132 7.31 -8.99 15.16
C ARG A 132 6.82 -9.57 16.48
N HIS A 133 5.52 -9.51 16.73
CA HIS A 133 4.89 -10.00 17.95
C HIS A 133 3.85 -11.06 17.60
N PRO A 134 4.27 -12.27 17.17
CA PRO A 134 3.34 -13.32 16.84
C PRO A 134 2.56 -13.72 18.10
N SER A 135 1.24 -13.51 18.08
CA SER A 135 0.37 -13.98 19.15
C SER A 135 0.52 -15.49 19.33
N ALA A 136 0.66 -15.97 20.57
CA ALA A 136 0.77 -17.39 20.91
C ALA A 136 -0.37 -18.25 20.32
N ALA A 137 -1.52 -17.64 20.00
CA ALA A 137 -2.69 -18.29 19.43
C ALA A 137 -2.55 -18.68 17.94
N ALA A 138 -1.62 -18.08 17.18
CA ALA A 138 -1.47 -18.32 15.74
C ALA A 138 -0.87 -19.70 15.40
N LYS A 139 -0.29 -20.42 16.38
CA LYS A 139 0.30 -21.76 16.17
C LYS A 139 -0.72 -22.86 15.85
N ARG A 140 -2.03 -22.64 16.01
CA ARG A 140 -3.04 -23.72 16.00
C ARG A 140 -3.96 -23.84 14.78
N ARG A 141 -3.83 -23.00 13.74
CA ARG A 141 -4.65 -23.14 12.53
C ARG A 141 -3.82 -23.15 11.27
N ARG A 142 -3.13 -24.27 11.01
CA ARG A 142 -2.80 -24.65 9.63
C ARG A 142 -4.12 -25.00 8.95
N CYS A 143 -4.49 -24.26 7.92
CA CYS A 143 -5.59 -24.65 7.04
C CYS A 143 -5.30 -26.07 6.53
N SER A 144 -6.17 -27.01 6.89
CA SER A 144 -6.11 -28.37 6.35
C SER A 144 -6.50 -28.33 4.87
N PRO A 145 -5.81 -29.05 3.97
CA PRO A 145 -6.30 -29.26 2.62
C PRO A 145 -7.53 -30.17 2.72
N HIS A 146 -8.67 -29.70 2.23
CA HIS A 146 -9.85 -30.54 2.04
C HIS A 146 -9.52 -31.62 1.01
N THR A 147 -9.58 -32.88 1.42
CA THR A 147 -9.63 -34.05 0.53
C THR A 147 -11.09 -34.46 0.43
N HIS A 148 -11.63 -34.49 -0.78
CA HIS A 148 -12.67 -35.43 -1.22
C HIS A 148 -12.66 -35.48 -2.76
#